data_AF-A0A4Q8B703-F1
#
_entry.id   AF-A0A4Q8B703-F1
#
_cell.length_a   1.000
_cell.length_b   1.000
_cell.length_c   1.000
_cell.angle_alpha   90.00
_cell.angle_beta   90.00
_cell.angle_gamma   90.00
#
_symmetry.space_group_name_H-M   'P 1'
#
loop_
_entity.id
_entity.type
_entity.pdbx_description
1 polymer ?
#
loop_
_entity_poly.entity_id
_entity_poly.type
_entity_poly.pdbx_seq_one_letter_code
_entity_poly.pdbx_strand_id
1 'polypeptide(L)'
;MRDLGGLWSDLTDLVLPAGCAGCGARAAGTRQGFCPGCVQELESLRPAPVRPTPAPPDLPPCVAIGPYAGTLREGLLAYKERGRHGLARPLGALLAEVVAAAVGRSRPVVLVPVPDSAPAARARYGDHLDRLAGHAAARLRRAGWPVRVLRPLRALPRPDSVALDSAGRAAAAESAFRLRRPGGPPPVGEGTSVVVLDDIVTTG
;
A
#
# COMPACT_ATOMS: atom_id res chain seq x y z
N MET A 1 -21.19 28.85 6.65
CA MET A 1 -20.09 29.30 7.54
C MET A 1 -18.93 28.35 7.30
N ARG A 2 -17.86 28.84 6.67
CA ARG A 2 -16.70 28.04 6.26
C ARG A 2 -16.00 27.52 7.52
N ASP A 3 -15.60 26.25 7.49
CA ASP A 3 -15.02 25.51 8.61
C ASP A 3 -13.66 26.09 9.00
N LEU A 4 -13.70 27.08 9.89
CA LEU A 4 -12.50 27.72 10.45
C LEU A 4 -11.66 26.70 11.25
N GLY A 5 -12.26 25.61 11.73
CA GLY A 5 -11.55 24.57 12.47
C GLY A 5 -10.60 23.76 11.57
N GLY A 6 -11.04 23.40 10.37
CA GLY A 6 -10.20 22.71 9.38
C GLY A 6 -9.01 23.56 8.94
N LEU A 7 -9.24 24.85 8.64
CA LEU A 7 -8.19 25.76 8.20
C LEU A 7 -7.11 25.99 9.28
N TRP A 8 -7.51 26.03 10.55
CA TRP A 8 -6.58 26.16 11.68
C TRP A 8 -5.77 24.89 11.93
N SER A 9 -6.38 23.70 11.79
CA SER A 9 -5.65 22.42 11.86
C SER A 9 -4.58 22.34 10.76
N ASP A 10 -4.95 22.67 9.53
CA ASP A 10 -4.06 22.64 8.36
C ASP A 10 -2.88 23.62 8.50
N LEU A 11 -3.12 24.80 9.11
CA LEU A 11 -2.07 25.77 9.41
C LEU A 11 -1.19 25.36 10.59
N THR A 12 -1.73 24.70 11.62
CA THR A 12 -0.92 24.20 12.75
C THR A 12 0.02 23.07 12.34
N ASP A 13 -0.36 22.23 11.37
CA ASP A 13 0.53 21.21 10.78
C ASP A 13 1.70 21.82 9.99
N LEU A 14 1.59 23.09 9.57
CA LEU A 14 2.69 23.84 8.96
C LEU A 14 3.72 24.35 9.98
N VAL A 15 3.29 24.59 11.22
CA VAL A 15 4.08 25.27 12.26
C VAL A 15 4.64 24.31 13.31
N LEU A 16 3.97 23.19 13.57
CA LEU A 16 4.41 22.17 14.52
C LEU A 16 4.84 20.89 13.78
N PRO A 17 6.05 20.35 14.04
CA PRO A 17 6.47 19.10 13.41
C PRO A 17 5.44 18.01 13.71
N ALA A 18 4.93 17.40 12.63
CA ALA A 18 3.96 16.32 12.72
C ALA A 18 4.49 15.20 13.65
N GLY A 19 3.62 14.73 14.56
CA GLY A 19 3.96 13.66 15.50
C GLY A 19 4.38 12.35 14.81
N CYS A 20 4.83 11.37 15.59
CA CYS A 20 5.12 10.03 15.08
C CYS A 20 3.89 9.46 14.35
N ALA A 21 4.08 8.88 13.16
CA ALA A 21 2.99 8.30 12.38
C ALA A 21 2.35 7.06 13.01
N GLY A 22 3.06 6.39 13.93
CA GLY A 22 2.53 5.25 14.69
C GLY A 22 1.80 5.70 15.95
N CYS A 23 2.54 6.23 16.93
CA CYS A 23 2.00 6.54 18.25
C CYS A 23 1.49 7.97 18.45
N GLY A 24 1.63 8.86 17.45
CA GLY A 24 1.21 10.27 17.55
C GLY A 24 2.11 11.16 18.42
N ALA A 25 3.01 10.58 19.24
CA ALA A 25 3.85 11.33 20.14
C ALA A 25 4.80 12.28 19.39
N ARG A 26 4.93 13.52 19.89
CA ARG A 26 5.94 14.50 19.47
C ARG A 26 7.27 14.15 20.14
N ALA A 27 7.87 13.05 19.71
CA ALA A 27 9.18 12.62 20.20
C ALA A 27 10.30 13.27 19.39
N ALA A 28 11.40 13.65 20.05
CA ALA A 28 12.64 13.99 19.38
C ALA A 28 13.18 12.77 18.61
N GLY A 29 13.85 13.00 17.47
CA GLY A 29 14.50 11.93 16.71
C GLY A 29 13.58 11.11 15.81
N THR A 30 12.43 11.66 15.39
CA THR A 30 11.65 11.04 14.32
C THR A 30 12.48 10.96 13.04
N ARG A 31 12.58 9.76 12.46
CA ARG A 31 13.23 9.53 11.16
C ARG A 31 12.19 9.02 10.18
N GLN A 32 12.09 9.65 9.03
CA GLN A 32 11.14 9.27 7.97
C GLN A 32 9.68 9.17 8.49
N GLY A 33 9.32 9.97 9.51
CA GLY A 33 7.96 10.03 10.07
C GLY A 33 7.66 9.11 11.26
N PHE A 34 8.58 8.25 11.68
CA PHE A 34 8.40 7.38 12.86
C PHE A 34 9.44 7.69 13.96
N CYS A 35 9.04 7.57 15.22
CA CYS A 35 9.96 7.63 16.36
C CYS A 35 10.73 6.30 16.51
N PRO A 36 11.85 6.26 17.25
CA PRO A 36 12.66 5.04 17.40
C PRO A 36 11.87 3.81 17.89
N GLY A 37 10.94 3.99 18.84
CA GLY A 37 10.11 2.88 19.33
C GLY A 37 9.19 2.30 18.25
N CYS A 38 8.52 3.15 17.48
CA CYS A 38 7.70 2.71 16.35
C CYS A 38 8.54 2.08 15.23
N VAL A 39 9.76 2.57 14.99
CA VAL A 39 10.69 1.93 14.04
C VAL A 39 11.02 0.52 14.51
N GLN A 40 11.37 0.34 15.79
CA GLN A 40 11.66 -0.98 16.36
C GLN A 40 10.46 -1.94 16.26
N GLU A 41 9.24 -1.46 16.54
CA GLU A 41 8.02 -2.24 16.37
C GLU A 41 7.85 -2.69 14.91
N LEU A 42 7.99 -1.77 13.94
CA LEU A 42 7.88 -2.09 12.51
C LEU A 42 8.99 -3.05 12.04
N GLU A 43 10.22 -2.90 12.52
CA GLU A 43 11.35 -3.77 12.20
C GLU A 43 11.24 -5.15 12.88
N SER A 44 10.40 -5.29 13.90
CA SER A 44 10.10 -6.59 14.52
C SER A 44 9.10 -7.43 13.72
N LEU A 45 8.35 -6.80 12.82
CA LEU A 45 7.39 -7.47 11.95
C LEU A 45 8.09 -8.43 10.98
N ARG A 46 7.41 -9.53 10.63
CA ARG A 46 7.94 -10.54 9.73
C ARG A 46 6.87 -10.91 8.70
N PRO A 47 7.23 -10.99 7.40
CA PRO A 47 6.30 -11.47 6.39
C PRO A 47 5.79 -12.87 6.74
N ALA A 48 4.49 -13.06 6.68
CA ALA A 48 3.84 -14.34 6.91
C ALA A 48 2.74 -14.59 5.86
N PRO A 49 2.47 -15.84 5.48
CA PRO A 49 1.29 -16.19 4.69
C PRO A 49 0.01 -15.75 5.41
N VAL A 50 -0.91 -15.14 4.67
CA VAL A 50 -2.22 -14.71 5.19
C VAL A 50 -3.34 -15.16 4.27
N ARG A 51 -4.53 -15.37 4.83
CA ARG A 51 -5.73 -15.68 4.04
C ARG A 51 -6.97 -15.08 4.72
N PRO A 52 -7.80 -14.29 4.01
CA PRO A 52 -9.02 -13.75 4.58
C PRO A 52 -10.04 -14.87 4.84
N THR A 53 -10.98 -14.63 5.75
CA THR A 53 -12.06 -15.58 6.08
C THR A 53 -13.42 -14.87 6.03
N PRO A 54 -14.35 -15.27 5.14
CA PRO A 54 -14.17 -16.27 4.08
C PRO A 54 -13.17 -15.79 3.01
N ALA A 55 -12.47 -16.73 2.38
CA ALA A 55 -11.59 -16.42 1.26
C ALA A 55 -12.36 -16.53 -0.07
N PRO A 56 -12.19 -15.59 -1.00
CA PRO A 56 -12.71 -15.73 -2.35
C PRO A 56 -12.18 -17.00 -3.04
N PRO A 57 -12.97 -17.61 -3.94
CA PRO A 57 -12.48 -18.65 -4.85
C PRO A 57 -11.26 -18.15 -5.62
N ASP A 58 -10.31 -19.04 -5.89
CA ASP A 58 -9.10 -18.76 -6.69
C ASP A 58 -8.18 -17.64 -6.17
N LEU A 59 -8.35 -17.20 -4.91
CA LEU A 59 -7.45 -16.23 -4.30
C LEU A 59 -6.01 -16.78 -4.30
N PRO A 60 -5.05 -16.10 -4.96
CA PRO A 60 -3.66 -16.54 -4.97
C PRO A 60 -3.05 -16.51 -3.55
N PRO A 61 -1.94 -17.22 -3.31
CA PRO A 61 -1.25 -17.12 -2.03
C PRO A 61 -0.90 -15.66 -1.68
N CYS A 62 -1.36 -15.20 -0.52
CA CYS A 62 -1.08 -13.87 -0.02
C CYS A 62 -0.02 -13.91 1.08
N VAL A 63 0.85 -12.90 1.10
CA VAL A 63 1.82 -12.67 2.18
C VAL A 63 1.64 -11.23 2.65
N ALA A 64 1.64 -11.01 3.95
CA ALA A 64 1.58 -9.68 4.55
C ALA A 64 2.66 -9.51 5.61
N ILE A 65 3.06 -8.27 5.89
CA ILE A 65 4.09 -7.96 6.89
C ILE A 65 3.60 -8.16 8.33
N GLY A 66 2.28 -8.13 8.56
CA GLY A 66 1.68 -8.27 9.88
C GLY A 66 0.19 -7.92 9.89
N PRO A 67 -0.48 -8.04 11.05
CA PRO A 67 -1.89 -7.68 11.20
C PRO A 67 -2.10 -6.17 11.01
N TYR A 68 -3.28 -5.79 10.53
CA TYR A 68 -3.69 -4.37 10.40
C TYR A 68 -4.03 -3.77 11.78
N ALA A 69 -3.01 -3.55 12.61
CA ALA A 69 -3.12 -3.03 13.96
C ALA A 69 -1.89 -2.18 14.35
N GLY A 70 -1.96 -1.53 15.52
CA GLY A 70 -0.83 -0.84 16.15
C GLY A 70 -0.14 0.18 15.25
N THR A 71 1.19 0.25 15.34
CA THR A 71 2.01 1.20 14.58
C THR A 71 1.83 1.05 13.07
N LEU A 72 1.64 -0.17 12.57
CA LEU A 72 1.45 -0.42 11.13
C LEU A 72 0.14 0.21 10.62
N ARG A 73 -0.97 -0.02 11.33
CA ARG A 73 -2.28 0.57 10.99
C ARG A 73 -2.20 2.09 10.98
N GLU A 74 -1.68 2.69 12.05
CA GLU A 74 -1.62 4.15 12.15
C GLU A 74 -0.70 4.78 11.10
N GLY A 75 0.42 4.12 10.79
CA GLY A 75 1.32 4.51 9.70
C GLY A 75 0.63 4.47 8.33
N LEU A 76 -0.12 3.41 8.05
CA LEU A 76 -0.90 3.28 6.81
C LEU A 76 -2.00 4.35 6.71
N LEU A 77 -2.75 4.60 7.78
CA LEU A 77 -3.77 5.66 7.81
C LEU A 77 -3.15 7.04 7.62
N ALA A 78 -2.03 7.30 8.31
CA ALA A 78 -1.33 8.57 8.18
C ALA A 78 -0.81 8.79 6.75
N TYR A 79 -0.41 7.72 6.08
CA TYR A 79 0.02 7.73 4.70
C TYR A 79 -1.14 7.94 3.70
N LYS A 80 -2.21 7.16 3.82
CA LYS A 80 -3.31 7.11 2.84
C LYS A 80 -4.32 8.24 2.98
N GLU A 81 -4.58 8.66 4.21
CA GLU A 81 -5.71 9.55 4.54
C GLU A 81 -5.24 10.90 5.06
N ARG A 82 -4.10 10.97 5.76
CA ARG A 82 -3.58 12.21 6.38
C ARG A 82 -2.46 12.88 5.59
N GLY A 83 -2.33 12.57 4.30
CA GLY A 83 -1.40 13.25 3.39
C GLY A 83 0.10 13.07 3.69
N ARG A 84 0.51 12.15 4.58
CA ARG A 84 1.92 11.99 4.97
C ARG A 84 2.72 11.18 3.93
N HIS A 85 2.84 11.70 2.72
CA HIS A 85 3.47 11.01 1.59
C HIS A 85 4.93 10.60 1.84
N GLY A 86 5.65 11.29 2.73
CA GLY A 86 7.00 10.91 3.14
C GLY A 86 7.11 9.50 3.75
N LEU A 87 6.00 8.94 4.24
CA LEU A 87 5.93 7.57 4.75
C LEU A 87 6.02 6.51 3.64
N ALA A 88 5.92 6.90 2.36
CA ALA A 88 6.03 5.96 1.25
C ALA A 88 7.36 5.20 1.23
N ARG A 89 8.45 5.84 1.67
CA ARG A 89 9.78 5.21 1.72
C ARG A 89 9.88 4.10 2.78
N PRO A 90 9.59 4.34 4.08
CA PRO A 90 9.65 3.28 5.08
C PRO A 90 8.59 2.18 4.85
N LEU A 91 7.37 2.55 4.46
CA LEU A 91 6.33 1.55 4.15
C LEU A 91 6.67 0.73 2.90
N GLY A 92 7.23 1.36 1.86
CA GLY A 92 7.74 0.66 0.68
C GLY A 92 8.91 -0.28 1.00
N ALA A 93 9.70 0.02 2.04
CA ALA A 93 10.74 -0.89 2.50
C ALA A 93 10.16 -2.16 3.14
N LEU A 94 9.10 -2.02 3.96
CA LEU A 94 8.36 -3.18 4.49
C LEU A 94 7.73 -4.01 3.37
N LEU A 95 7.14 -3.36 2.37
CA LEU A 95 6.57 -4.03 1.20
C LEU A 95 7.62 -4.81 0.39
N ALA A 96 8.86 -4.32 0.31
CA ALA A 96 9.96 -5.07 -0.31
C ALA A 96 10.26 -6.39 0.43
N GLU A 97 10.22 -6.40 1.76
CA GLU A 97 10.41 -7.62 2.56
C GLU A 97 9.28 -8.63 2.30
N VAL A 98 8.03 -8.15 2.19
CA VAL A 98 6.87 -8.98 1.82
C VAL A 98 7.06 -9.62 0.45
N VAL A 99 7.46 -8.83 -0.55
CA VAL A 99 7.72 -9.34 -1.91
C VAL A 99 8.85 -10.37 -1.90
N ALA A 100 9.95 -10.09 -1.20
CA ALA A 100 11.07 -11.01 -1.11
C ALA A 100 10.65 -12.36 -0.49
N ALA A 101 9.86 -12.33 0.59
CA ALA A 101 9.33 -13.53 1.22
C ALA A 101 8.34 -14.29 0.32
N ALA A 102 7.43 -13.58 -0.36
CA ALA A 102 6.46 -14.20 -1.26
C ALA A 102 7.12 -14.88 -2.48
N VAL A 103 8.19 -14.28 -3.01
CA VAL A 103 8.90 -14.82 -4.18
C VAL A 103 9.94 -15.88 -3.79
N GLY A 104 10.48 -15.81 -2.56
CA GLY A 104 11.39 -16.76 -1.92
C GLY A 104 12.86 -16.64 -2.34
N ARG A 105 13.15 -16.44 -3.62
CA ARG A 105 14.51 -16.26 -4.16
C ARG A 105 14.56 -15.16 -5.22
N SER A 106 15.72 -14.51 -5.34
CA SER A 106 15.93 -13.49 -6.37
C SER A 106 15.77 -14.11 -7.77
N ARG A 107 14.86 -13.52 -8.55
CA ARG A 107 14.54 -13.85 -9.95
C ARG A 107 13.87 -12.64 -10.59
N PRO A 108 13.61 -12.61 -11.91
CA PRO A 108 12.80 -11.56 -12.51
C PRO A 108 11.46 -11.44 -11.79
N VAL A 109 11.14 -10.23 -11.31
CA VAL A 109 9.87 -9.91 -10.65
C VAL A 109 9.20 -8.74 -11.34
N VAL A 110 7.91 -8.90 -11.63
CA VAL A 110 7.02 -7.82 -12.04
C VAL A 110 6.07 -7.51 -10.89
N LEU A 111 6.15 -6.28 -10.39
CA LEU A 111 5.21 -5.74 -9.41
C LEU A 111 4.04 -5.07 -10.14
N VAL A 112 2.83 -5.40 -9.71
CA VAL A 112 1.58 -4.86 -10.24
C VAL A 112 0.79 -4.23 -9.09
N PRO A 113 0.94 -2.92 -8.82
CA PRO A 113 0.12 -2.25 -7.82
C PRO A 113 -1.35 -2.21 -8.26
N VAL A 114 -2.25 -2.60 -7.36
CA VAL A 114 -3.69 -2.38 -7.52
C VAL A 114 -3.95 -0.86 -7.56
N PRO A 115 -4.56 -0.34 -8.63
CA PRO A 115 -4.66 1.10 -8.80
C PRO A 115 -5.76 1.72 -7.94
N ASP A 116 -5.52 2.95 -7.49
CA ASP A 116 -6.56 3.83 -6.97
C ASP A 116 -7.56 4.23 -8.07
N SER A 117 -8.79 4.54 -7.65
CA SER A 117 -9.73 5.26 -8.52
C SER A 117 -9.17 6.64 -8.87
N ALA A 118 -9.48 7.15 -10.06
CA ALA A 118 -8.99 8.46 -10.48
C ALA A 118 -9.35 9.61 -9.50
N PRO A 119 -10.57 9.67 -8.92
CA PRO A 119 -10.88 10.63 -7.87
C PRO A 119 -10.01 10.46 -6.62
N ALA A 120 -9.82 9.23 -6.14
CA ALA A 120 -9.01 8.95 -4.96
C ALA A 120 -7.53 9.30 -5.17
N ALA A 121 -6.98 8.95 -6.33
CA ALA A 121 -5.63 9.34 -6.71
C ALA A 121 -5.47 10.87 -6.77
N ARG A 122 -6.45 11.62 -7.28
CA ARG A 122 -6.39 13.09 -7.30
C ARG A 122 -6.41 13.68 -5.89
N ALA A 123 -7.33 13.20 -5.03
CA ALA A 123 -7.43 13.65 -3.65
C ALA A 123 -6.16 13.39 -2.84
N ARG A 124 -5.43 12.31 -3.18
CA ARG A 124 -4.18 11.92 -2.51
C ARG A 124 -2.92 12.40 -3.23
N TYR A 125 -3.03 13.26 -4.26
CA TYR A 125 -1.89 13.75 -5.06
C TYR A 125 -1.06 12.64 -5.73
N GLY A 126 -1.75 11.62 -6.25
CA GLY A 126 -1.20 10.46 -6.95
C GLY A 126 -1.69 9.14 -6.36
N ASP A 127 -1.46 8.06 -7.09
CA ASP A 127 -1.72 6.70 -6.62
C ASP A 127 -0.76 6.35 -5.48
N HIS A 128 -1.30 5.98 -4.32
CA HIS A 128 -0.49 5.74 -3.13
C HIS A 128 0.24 4.39 -3.23
N LEU A 129 -0.44 3.35 -3.71
CA LEU A 129 0.17 2.04 -3.81
C LEU A 129 1.24 1.99 -4.90
N ASP A 130 1.06 2.74 -5.99
CA ASP A 130 2.10 2.92 -7.01
C ASP A 130 3.37 3.57 -6.43
N ARG A 131 3.21 4.56 -5.53
CA ARG A 131 4.34 5.18 -4.84
C ARG A 131 5.07 4.19 -3.92
N LEU A 132 4.32 3.36 -3.17
CA LEU A 132 4.89 2.28 -2.37
C LEU A 132 5.63 1.26 -3.23
N ALA A 133 5.02 0.82 -4.34
CA ALA A 133 5.61 -0.11 -5.29
C ALA A 133 6.91 0.42 -5.89
N GLY A 134 6.99 1.72 -6.18
CA GLY A 134 8.22 2.38 -6.62
C GLY A 134 9.36 2.28 -5.60
N HIS A 135 9.08 2.57 -4.32
CA HIS A 135 10.07 2.43 -3.24
C HIS A 135 10.47 0.98 -2.97
N ALA A 136 9.50 0.05 -3.01
CA ALA A 136 9.76 -1.38 -2.86
C ALA A 136 10.67 -1.90 -3.98
N ALA A 137 10.36 -1.57 -5.24
CA ALA A 137 11.17 -1.92 -6.40
C ALA A 137 12.59 -1.34 -6.29
N ALA A 138 12.72 -0.07 -5.86
CA ALA A 138 14.03 0.54 -5.67
C ALA A 138 14.85 -0.17 -4.58
N ARG A 139 14.20 -0.65 -3.50
CA ARG A 139 14.89 -1.42 -2.44
C ARG A 139 15.31 -2.80 -2.93
N LEU A 140 14.43 -3.53 -3.61
CA LEU A 140 14.73 -4.84 -4.17
C LEU A 140 15.86 -4.78 -5.22
N ARG A 141 15.84 -3.78 -6.11
CA ARG A 141 16.91 -3.56 -7.09
C ARG A 141 18.26 -3.30 -6.43
N ARG A 142 18.30 -2.50 -5.37
CA ARG A 142 19.52 -2.29 -4.57
C ARG A 142 20.03 -3.57 -3.90
N ALA A 143 19.13 -4.52 -3.62
CA ALA A 143 19.47 -5.86 -3.13
C ALA A 143 19.75 -6.88 -4.27
N GLY A 144 19.90 -6.43 -5.52
CA GLY A 144 20.26 -7.28 -6.66
C GLY A 144 19.08 -7.99 -7.35
N TRP A 145 17.84 -7.63 -7.04
CA TRP A 145 16.67 -8.23 -7.69
C TRP A 145 16.32 -7.55 -9.01
N PRO A 146 16.13 -8.29 -10.12
CA PRO A 146 15.66 -7.74 -11.38
C PRO A 146 14.16 -7.45 -11.33
N VAL A 147 13.79 -6.25 -10.87
CA VAL A 147 12.39 -5.85 -10.65
C VAL A 147 11.89 -4.82 -11.68
N ARG A 148 10.69 -5.03 -12.22
CA ARG A 148 9.91 -4.06 -13.00
C ARG A 148 8.59 -3.75 -12.32
N VAL A 149 8.08 -2.54 -12.48
CA VAL A 149 6.72 -2.17 -12.03
C VAL A 149 5.88 -1.96 -13.28
N LEU A 150 4.76 -2.67 -13.41
CA LEU A 150 3.80 -2.50 -14.48
C LEU A 150 2.46 -2.01 -13.92
N ARG A 151 1.80 -1.11 -14.65
CA ARG A 151 0.49 -0.54 -14.30
C ARG A 151 -0.55 -0.94 -15.34
N PRO A 152 -0.82 -2.24 -15.54
CA PRO A 152 -1.71 -2.70 -16.61
C PRO A 152 -3.17 -2.30 -16.37
N LEU A 153 -3.54 -2.01 -15.13
CA LEU A 153 -4.91 -1.76 -14.72
C LEU A 153 -5.18 -0.27 -14.48
N ARG A 154 -6.43 0.12 -14.69
CA ARG A 154 -7.04 1.33 -14.12
C ARG A 154 -8.27 0.92 -13.31
N ALA A 155 -8.49 1.56 -12.18
CA ALA A 155 -9.71 1.40 -11.43
C ALA A 155 -10.86 2.17 -12.09
N LEU A 156 -12.05 1.60 -12.02
CA LEU A 156 -13.32 2.19 -12.43
C LEU A 156 -14.01 2.83 -11.22
N PRO A 157 -14.96 3.74 -11.43
CA PRO A 157 -15.86 4.19 -10.38
C PRO A 157 -16.56 2.99 -9.73
N ARG A 158 -16.54 2.92 -8.40
CA ARG A 158 -17.25 1.92 -7.60
C ARG A 158 -18.28 2.60 -6.72
N PRO A 159 -19.45 1.99 -6.48
CA PRO A 159 -20.35 2.42 -5.41
C PRO A 159 -19.67 2.24 -4.03
N ASP A 160 -20.09 3.04 -3.05
CA ASP A 160 -19.52 2.99 -1.70
C ASP A 160 -19.69 1.60 -1.07
N SER A 161 -18.58 1.01 -0.64
CA SER A 161 -18.50 -0.37 -0.17
C SER A 161 -19.00 -0.54 1.27
N VAL A 162 -19.38 0.56 1.92
CA VAL A 162 -19.81 0.61 3.34
C VAL A 162 -21.10 -0.19 3.57
N ALA A 163 -21.97 -0.28 2.56
CA ALA A 163 -23.23 -1.04 2.62
C ALA A 163 -23.15 -2.46 2.04
N LEU A 164 -21.98 -2.90 1.55
CA LEU A 164 -21.83 -4.19 0.87
C LEU A 164 -21.35 -5.29 1.81
N ASP A 165 -22.07 -6.41 1.79
CA ASP A 165 -21.62 -7.68 2.37
C ASP A 165 -20.45 -8.28 1.55
N SER A 166 -19.91 -9.42 1.96
CA SER A 166 -18.78 -10.06 1.28
C SER A 166 -19.07 -10.42 -0.19
N ALA A 167 -20.31 -10.81 -0.52
CA ALA A 167 -20.70 -11.14 -1.88
C ALA A 167 -20.80 -9.88 -2.76
N GLY A 168 -21.38 -8.81 -2.21
CA GLY A 168 -21.44 -7.50 -2.85
C GLY A 168 -20.06 -6.91 -3.09
N ARG A 169 -19.10 -7.10 -2.17
CA ARG A 169 -17.70 -6.70 -2.37
C ARG A 169 -17.01 -7.49 -3.47
N ALA A 170 -17.22 -8.80 -3.53
CA ALA A 170 -16.67 -9.65 -4.59
C ALA A 170 -17.17 -9.22 -5.98
N ALA A 171 -18.47 -9.04 -6.15
CA ALA A 171 -19.07 -8.57 -7.41
C ALA A 171 -18.58 -7.15 -7.80
N ALA A 172 -18.42 -6.26 -6.81
CA ALA A 172 -17.85 -4.94 -7.03
C ALA A 172 -16.37 -5.03 -7.46
N ALA A 173 -15.59 -5.98 -6.94
CA ALA A 173 -14.20 -6.20 -7.29
C ALA A 173 -14.02 -6.71 -8.74
N GLU A 174 -14.89 -7.62 -9.20
CA GLU A 174 -14.84 -8.17 -10.57
C GLU A 174 -14.99 -7.09 -11.66
N SER A 175 -15.83 -6.09 -11.39
CA SER A 175 -16.06 -4.96 -12.29
C SER A 175 -15.19 -3.73 -11.99
N ALA A 176 -14.34 -3.80 -10.96
CA ALA A 176 -13.59 -2.66 -10.44
C ALA A 176 -12.45 -2.20 -11.35
N PHE A 177 -11.93 -3.07 -12.23
CA PHE A 177 -10.70 -2.81 -12.96
C PHE A 177 -10.85 -3.05 -14.46
N ARG A 178 -10.13 -2.26 -15.25
CA ARG A 178 -9.96 -2.52 -16.70
C ARG A 178 -8.50 -2.40 -17.09
N LEU A 179 -8.13 -3.13 -18.14
CA LEU A 179 -6.85 -2.93 -18.80
C LEU A 179 -6.73 -1.51 -19.34
N ARG A 180 -5.54 -0.90 -19.15
CA ARG A 180 -5.21 0.41 -19.72
C ARG A 180 -5.06 0.35 -21.23
N ARG A 181 -4.59 -0.78 -21.76
CA ARG A 181 -4.37 -1.02 -23.18
C ARG A 181 -5.18 -2.22 -23.66
N PRO A 182 -5.86 -2.16 -24.81
CA PRO A 182 -6.62 -3.28 -25.37
C PRO A 182 -5.79 -4.56 -25.56
N GLY A 183 -4.49 -4.44 -25.83
CA GLY A 183 -3.56 -5.56 -26.00
C GLY A 183 -2.90 -6.07 -24.71
N GLY A 184 -3.32 -5.59 -23.53
CA GLY A 184 -2.75 -6.02 -22.25
C GLY A 184 -1.33 -5.47 -21.96
N PRO A 185 -0.71 -5.92 -20.85
CA PRO A 185 0.70 -5.64 -20.57
C PRO A 185 1.62 -6.35 -21.58
N PRO A 186 2.87 -5.87 -21.75
CA PRO A 186 3.87 -6.64 -22.48
C PRO A 186 4.03 -8.05 -21.87
N PRO A 187 4.32 -9.08 -22.68
CA PRO A 187 4.50 -10.42 -22.19
C PRO A 187 5.64 -10.46 -21.15
N VAL A 188 5.43 -11.29 -20.14
CA VAL A 188 6.43 -11.58 -19.12
C VAL A 188 7.22 -12.81 -19.57
N GLY A 189 8.55 -12.73 -19.55
CA GLY A 189 9.39 -13.85 -19.93
C GLY A 189 9.24 -15.04 -18.98
N GLU A 190 9.55 -16.24 -19.46
CA GLU A 190 9.56 -17.44 -18.64
C GLU A 190 10.39 -17.28 -17.35
N GLY A 191 9.94 -17.92 -16.27
CA GLY A 191 10.59 -17.81 -14.96
C GLY A 191 10.36 -16.49 -14.21
N THR A 192 9.62 -15.53 -14.78
CA THR A 192 9.27 -14.28 -14.10
C THR A 192 8.14 -14.49 -13.09
N SER A 193 8.30 -13.96 -11.87
CA SER A 193 7.22 -13.87 -10.90
C SER A 193 6.43 -12.59 -11.08
N VAL A 194 5.11 -12.71 -11.19
CA VAL A 194 4.20 -11.56 -11.15
C VAL A 194 3.61 -11.48 -9.76
N VAL A 195 3.77 -10.33 -9.11
CA VAL A 195 3.27 -10.07 -7.75
C VAL A 195 2.29 -8.91 -7.82
N VAL A 196 1.02 -9.18 -7.55
CA VAL A 196 0.01 -8.15 -7.34
C VAL A 196 0.22 -7.58 -5.94
N LEU A 197 0.27 -6.25 -5.86
CA LEU A 197 0.45 -5.55 -4.59
C LEU A 197 -0.89 -4.96 -4.19
N ASP A 198 -1.20 -5.11 -2.92
CA ASP A 198 -2.26 -4.39 -2.23
C ASP A 198 -1.72 -3.92 -0.86
N ASP A 199 -2.39 -2.97 -0.25
CA ASP A 199 -2.00 -2.41 1.04
C ASP A 199 -2.60 -3.17 2.24
N ILE A 200 -3.76 -3.80 2.06
CA ILE A 200 -4.51 -4.54 3.07
C ILE A 200 -5.25 -5.69 2.37
N VAL A 201 -5.12 -6.90 2.90
CA VAL A 201 -5.93 -8.05 2.47
C VAL A 201 -7.16 -8.12 3.37
N THR A 202 -8.35 -7.96 2.78
CA THR A 202 -9.63 -8.13 3.48
C THR A 202 -10.48 -9.21 2.81
N THR A 203 -11.71 -9.41 3.30
CA THR A 203 -12.67 -10.37 2.73
C THR A 203 -13.29 -9.91 1.41
N GLY A 204 -12.92 -8.74 0.89
CA GLY A 204 -13.34 -8.22 -0.41
C GLY A 204 -12.44 -7.10 -0.91
#